data_AF-A0A970P9K0-F1
#
_entry.id   AF-A0A970P9K0-F1
#
_cell.length_a   1.000
_cell.length_b   1.000
_cell.length_c   1.000
_cell.angle_alpha   90.00
_cell.angle_beta   90.00
_cell.angle_gamma   90.00
#
_symmetry.space_group_name_H-M   'P 1'
#
loop_
_entity.id
_entity.type
_entity.pdbx_description
1 polymer ?
#
loop_
_entity_poly.entity_id
_entity_poly.type
_entity_poly.pdbx_seq_one_letter_code
_entity_poly.pdbx_strand_id
1 'polypeptide(L)'
;MPERNFQFRQRLNEVHRSDRRDPEAQPQPGETVVGESWRIVYEADASDYLVGVAQDLQDYFLTSMGIPMLLAPGGDTGAQAIVFTTKEQSP
;
A
#
# COMPACT_ATOMS: atom_id res chain seq x y z
N MET A 1 -36.64 6.58 -6.48
CA MET A 1 -36.30 6.19 -5.09
C MET A 1 -35.35 7.25 -4.54
N PRO A 2 -35.70 7.98 -3.47
CA PRO A 2 -34.90 9.11 -3.00
C PRO A 2 -33.63 8.60 -2.31
N GLU A 3 -32.46 8.92 -2.88
CA GLU A 3 -31.16 8.62 -2.28
C GLU A 3 -31.06 9.28 -0.89
N ARG A 4 -30.75 8.47 0.14
CA ARG A 4 -30.60 8.95 1.53
C ARG A 4 -29.35 9.82 1.65
N ASN A 5 -29.54 11.05 2.12
CA ASN A 5 -28.55 12.15 2.31
C ASN A 5 -27.23 11.82 3.05
N PHE A 6 -27.01 10.59 3.54
CA PHE A 6 -25.83 10.21 4.30
C PHE A 6 -24.86 9.29 3.55
N GLN A 7 -25.30 8.61 2.48
CA GLN A 7 -24.42 7.69 1.72
C GLN A 7 -23.40 8.42 0.84
N PHE A 8 -23.67 9.68 0.48
CA PHE A 8 -22.75 10.49 -0.33
C PHE A 8 -21.45 10.83 0.42
N ARG A 9 -21.55 11.16 1.72
CA ARG A 9 -20.36 11.43 2.55
C ARG A 9 -19.49 10.19 2.70
N GLN A 10 -20.11 9.02 2.73
CA GLN A 10 -19.40 7.74 2.81
C GLN A 10 -18.59 7.47 1.53
N ARG A 11 -19.15 7.75 0.34
CA ARG A 11 -18.43 7.66 -0.94
C ARG A 11 -17.31 8.70 -1.10
N LEU A 12 -17.47 9.90 -0.55
CA LEU A 12 -16.44 10.96 -0.59
C LEU A 12 -15.22 10.65 0.27
N ASN A 13 -15.41 9.90 1.37
CA ASN A 13 -14.32 9.49 2.26
C ASN A 13 -13.71 8.14 1.87
N GLU A 14 -14.15 7.55 0.76
CA GLU A 14 -13.61 6.28 0.27
C GLU A 14 -12.29 6.57 -0.47
N VAL A 15 -11.18 6.49 0.28
CA VAL A 15 -9.83 6.72 -0.21
C VAL A 15 -9.39 5.58 -1.14
N HIS A 16 -9.62 4.34 -0.69
CA HIS A 16 -9.23 3.13 -1.39
C HIS A 16 -10.45 2.48 -2.05
N ARG A 17 -10.43 2.33 -3.37
CA ARG A 17 -11.52 1.69 -4.13
C ARG A 17 -11.11 0.28 -4.47
N SER A 18 -11.97 -0.70 -4.14
CA SER A 18 -11.76 -2.11 -4.49
C SER A 18 -11.70 -2.37 -5.99
N ASP A 19 -11.19 -3.54 -6.36
CA ASP A 19 -11.19 -4.09 -7.72
C ASP A 19 -10.34 -3.31 -8.74
N ARG A 20 -9.24 -2.70 -8.30
CA ARG A 20 -8.29 -2.03 -9.21
C ARG A 20 -7.28 -2.98 -9.85
N ARG A 21 -7.21 -4.22 -9.39
CA ARG A 21 -6.24 -5.20 -9.89
C ARG A 21 -6.77 -5.87 -11.14
N ASP A 22 -6.09 -5.65 -12.25
CA ASP A 22 -6.29 -6.40 -13.48
C ASP A 22 -5.42 -7.67 -13.46
N PRO A 23 -6.02 -8.88 -13.50
CA PRO A 23 -5.27 -10.13 -13.45
C PRO A 23 -4.63 -10.53 -14.80
N GLU A 24 -5.03 -9.92 -15.91
CA GLU A 24 -4.50 -10.19 -17.26
C GLU A 24 -3.31 -9.27 -17.60
N ALA A 25 -3.13 -8.18 -16.84
CA ALA A 25 -2.01 -7.28 -16.95
C ALA A 25 -0.67 -8.02 -16.72
N GLN A 26 0.22 -7.89 -17.69
CA GLN A 26 1.57 -8.46 -17.64
C GLN A 26 2.59 -7.35 -17.39
N PRO A 27 3.61 -7.60 -16.55
CA PRO A 27 4.67 -6.62 -16.30
C PRO A 27 5.44 -6.35 -17.60
N GLN A 28 5.66 -5.08 -17.91
CA GLN A 28 6.56 -4.66 -18.98
C GLN A 28 8.03 -4.84 -18.57
N PRO A 29 8.98 -4.79 -19.51
CA PRO A 29 10.41 -4.84 -19.19
C PRO A 29 10.80 -3.71 -18.21
N GLY A 30 11.31 -4.10 -17.04
CA GLY A 30 11.68 -3.17 -15.96
C GLY A 30 10.59 -2.96 -14.90
N GLU A 31 9.40 -3.53 -15.09
CA GLU A 31 8.36 -3.57 -14.07
C GLU A 31 8.47 -4.85 -13.23
N THR A 32 7.96 -4.77 -12.00
CA THR A 32 7.91 -5.92 -11.09
C THR A 32 6.48 -6.18 -10.66
N VAL A 33 6.14 -7.46 -10.52
CA VAL A 33 4.84 -7.87 -9.99
C VAL A 33 4.92 -7.82 -8.46
N VAL A 34 4.10 -6.97 -7.87
CA VAL A 34 3.87 -6.94 -6.43
C VAL A 34 2.86 -8.01 -6.08
N GLY A 35 3.18 -8.86 -5.10
CA GLY A 35 2.37 -9.99 -4.68
C GLY A 35 2.46 -10.23 -3.18
N GLU A 36 1.83 -11.29 -2.68
CA GLU A 36 1.72 -11.59 -1.24
C GLU A 36 3.06 -11.87 -0.55
N SER A 37 4.09 -12.20 -1.34
CA SER A 37 5.47 -12.38 -0.86
C SER A 37 6.18 -11.06 -0.54
N TRP A 38 5.62 -9.93 -0.98
CA TRP A 38 6.18 -8.62 -0.73
C TRP A 38 5.92 -8.15 0.69
N ARG A 39 6.81 -7.31 1.19
CA ARG A 39 6.69 -6.70 2.51
C ARG A 39 6.89 -5.21 2.40
N ILE A 40 6.15 -4.47 3.22
CA ILE A 40 6.38 -3.06 3.43
C ILE A 40 7.24 -2.94 4.67
N VAL A 41 8.40 -2.32 4.52
CA VAL A 41 9.36 -2.13 5.60
C VAL A 41 9.65 -0.65 5.78
N TYR A 42 9.84 -0.25 7.03
CA TYR A 42 10.25 1.09 7.41
C TYR A 42 11.34 1.02 8.46
N GLU A 43 12.15 2.07 8.53
CA GLU A 43 13.23 2.17 9.51
C GLU A 43 12.73 2.02 10.94
N ALA A 44 13.52 1.39 11.82
CA ALA A 44 13.10 1.18 13.22
C ALA A 44 12.83 2.50 13.96
N ASP A 45 13.55 3.56 13.59
CA ASP A 45 13.40 4.93 14.12
C ASP A 45 12.53 5.82 13.21
N ALA A 46 11.69 5.21 12.36
CA ALA A 46 10.73 5.97 11.55
C ALA A 46 9.79 6.80 12.41
N SER A 47 9.50 8.02 11.96
CA SER A 47 8.47 8.86 12.59
C SER A 47 7.08 8.24 12.45
N ASP A 48 6.17 8.54 13.38
CA ASP A 48 4.77 8.10 13.32
C ASP A 48 4.10 8.46 11.99
N TYR A 49 4.51 9.58 11.39
CA TYR A 49 4.04 9.99 10.07
C TYR A 49 4.42 8.98 8.99
N LEU A 50 5.68 8.53 8.95
CA LEU A 50 6.17 7.60 7.93
C LEU A 50 5.56 6.21 8.13
N VAL A 51 5.34 5.80 9.38
CA VAL A 51 4.58 4.58 9.72
C VAL A 51 3.14 4.68 9.22
N GLY A 52 2.47 5.82 9.42
CA GLY A 52 1.11 6.05 8.92
C GLY A 52 1.02 6.01 7.40
N VAL A 53 2.03 6.54 6.68
CA VAL A 53 2.10 6.43 5.22
C VAL A 53 2.30 4.97 4.76
N ALA A 54 3.14 4.21 5.46
CA ALA A 54 3.36 2.80 5.16
C ALA A 54 2.08 1.96 5.38
N GLN A 55 1.31 2.29 6.42
CA GLN A 55 -0.01 1.71 6.68
C GLN A 55 -1.02 2.07 5.59
N ASP A 56 -1.07 3.33 5.14
CA ASP A 56 -1.98 3.73 4.05
C ASP A 56 -1.69 2.95 2.76
N LEU A 57 -0.42 2.73 2.44
CA LEU A 57 -0.04 1.90 1.29
C LEU A 57 -0.44 0.43 1.50
N GLN A 58 -0.27 -0.12 2.70
CA GLN A 58 -0.73 -1.47 3.04
C GLN A 58 -2.25 -1.60 2.84
N ASP A 59 -3.02 -0.63 3.32
CA ASP A 59 -4.47 -0.55 3.15
C ASP A 59 -4.88 -0.44 1.68
N TYR A 60 -4.12 0.30 0.87
CA TYR A 60 -4.33 0.35 -0.57
C TYR A 60 -4.17 -1.02 -1.22
N PHE A 61 -3.08 -1.73 -0.92
CA PHE A 61 -2.84 -3.04 -1.50
C PHE A 61 -3.88 -4.06 -1.06
N LEU A 62 -4.29 -4.03 0.21
CA LEU A 62 -5.33 -4.90 0.72
C LEU A 62 -6.69 -4.57 0.11
N THR A 63 -7.12 -3.31 0.19
CA THR A 63 -8.48 -2.87 -0.16
C THR A 63 -8.67 -2.74 -1.67
N SER A 64 -7.72 -2.13 -2.36
CA SER A 64 -7.83 -1.82 -3.79
C SER A 64 -7.30 -2.91 -4.69
N MET A 65 -6.21 -3.59 -4.28
CA MET A 65 -5.54 -4.62 -5.08
C MET A 65 -5.86 -6.05 -4.63
N GLY A 66 -6.47 -6.24 -3.45
CA GLY A 66 -6.72 -7.57 -2.89
C GLY A 66 -5.44 -8.33 -2.53
N ILE A 67 -4.35 -7.63 -2.26
CA ILE A 67 -3.03 -8.21 -1.95
C ILE A 67 -2.73 -7.94 -0.48
N PRO A 68 -2.87 -8.92 0.42
CA PRO A 68 -2.40 -8.77 1.79
C PRO A 68 -0.87 -8.71 1.79
N MET A 69 -0.31 -7.65 2.37
CA MET A 69 1.14 -7.51 2.58
C MET A 69 1.46 -7.35 4.06
N LEU A 70 2.63 -7.86 4.45
CA LEU A 70 3.13 -7.67 5.80
C LEU A 70 3.79 -6.30 5.92
N LEU A 71 3.46 -5.59 6.99
CA LEU A 71 4.11 -4.36 7.40
C LEU A 71 5.03 -4.68 8.60
N ALA A 72 6.31 -4.39 8.50
CA ALA A 72 7.28 -4.71 9.54
C ALA A 72 8.31 -3.58 9.77
N PRO A 73 8.68 -3.29 11.03
CA PRO A 73 9.81 -2.41 11.31
C PRO A 73 11.14 -3.12 11.01
N GLY A 74 12.12 -2.37 10.52
CA GLY A 74 13.49 -2.80 10.31
C GLY A 74 13.88 -2.93 8.83
N GLY A 75 15.16 -2.74 8.56
CA GLY A 75 15.74 -2.77 7.21
C GLY A 75 15.89 -4.18 6.60
N ASP A 76 15.07 -5.16 7.00
CA ASP A 76 15.10 -6.50 6.41
C ASP A 76 14.55 -6.44 4.98
N THR A 77 15.45 -6.07 4.09
CA THR A 77 15.28 -5.93 2.65
C THR A 77 15.54 -7.28 2.01
N GLY A 78 14.68 -8.25 2.31
CA GLY A 78 14.57 -9.43 1.47
C GLY A 78 14.34 -9.02 0.00
N ALA A 79 14.50 -9.95 -0.95
CA ALA A 79 14.46 -9.67 -2.39
C ALA A 79 13.18 -8.97 -2.91
N GLN A 80 12.14 -8.82 -2.09
CA GLN A 80 10.84 -8.24 -2.45
C GLN A 80 10.32 -7.38 -1.30
N ALA A 81 10.89 -6.19 -1.14
CA ALA A 81 10.50 -5.24 -0.10
C ALA A 81 10.25 -3.84 -0.68
N ILE A 82 9.19 -3.18 -0.22
CA ILE A 82 8.93 -1.75 -0.42
C ILE A 82 9.45 -1.03 0.82
N VAL A 83 10.52 -0.26 0.64
CA VAL A 83 11.20 0.42 1.75
C VAL A 83 10.72 1.87 1.83
N PHE A 84 10.18 2.25 2.98
CA PHE A 84 9.94 3.65 3.32
C PHE A 84 11.11 4.19 4.13
N THR A 85 11.78 5.18 3.56
CA THR A 85 12.90 5.87 4.19
C THR A 85 12.80 7.37 3.92
N THR A 86 13.48 8.17 4.73
CA THR A 86 13.65 9.59 4.45
C THR A 86 14.73 9.78 3.39
N LYS A 87 14.70 10.90 2.66
CA LYS A 87 15.70 11.19 1.62
C LYS A 87 17.14 11.14 2.16
N GLU A 88 17.33 11.54 3.41
CA GLU A 88 18.63 11.54 4.09
C GLU A 88 19.13 10.13 4.43
N GLN A 89 18.22 9.16 4.49
CA GLN A 89 18.46 7.77 4.86
C GLN A 89 18.25 6.80 3.68
N SER A 90 18.04 7.33 2.47
CA SER A 90 17.96 6.52 1.26
C SER A 90 19.35 6.04 0.85
N PRO A 91 19.52 4.76 0.44
CA PRO A 91 20.78 4.25 -0.08
C PRO A 91 21.24 4.94 -1.38
#